data_AF-A0A7V3KBH2-F1
#
_entry.id   AF-A0A7V3KBH2-F1
#
_cell.length_a   1.000
_cell.length_b   1.000
_cell.length_c   1.000
_cell.angle_alpha   90.00
_cell.angle_beta   90.00
_cell.angle_gamma   90.00
#
_symmetry.space_group_name_H-M   'P 1'
#
loop_
_entity.id
_entity.type
_entity.pdbx_description
1 polymer ?
#
loop_
_entity_poly.entity_id
_entity_poly.type
_entity_poly.pdbx_seq_one_letter_code
_entity_poly.pdbx_strand_id
1 'polypeptide(L)' 'MKILVTGGAGFIGSNFIRLILRETSHEVFNLDALTYAGNLENLKEVEQNKNYQFIKGDIREQ' A
#
# COMPACT_ATOMS: atom_id res chain seq x y z
N MET A 1 9.79 2.32 11.68
CA MET A 1 9.43 3.62 11.08
C MET A 1 8.04 3.50 10.49
N LYS A 2 7.31 4.61 10.35
CA LYS A 2 6.00 4.65 9.69
C LYS A 2 6.19 5.21 8.28
N ILE A 3 5.70 4.49 7.27
CA ILE A 3 5.89 4.81 5.86
C ILE A 3 4.52 4.99 5.22
N LEU A 4 4.30 6.16 4.61
CA LEU A 4 3.15 6.40 3.75
C LEU A 4 3.54 6.08 2.31
N VAL A 5 2.81 5.18 1.68
CA VAL A 5 2.95 4.83 0.26
C VAL A 5 1.71 5.32 -0.47
N THR A 6 1.88 6.24 -1.41
CA THR A 6 0.79 6.70 -2.27
C THR A 6 0.77 5.89 -3.57
N GLY A 7 -0.40 5.47 -4.05
CA GLY A 7 -0.50 4.66 -5.28
C GLY A 7 -0.06 3.20 -5.09
N GLY A 8 -0.16 2.68 -3.86
CA GLY A 8 0.33 1.36 -3.48
C GLY A 8 -0.48 0.19 -4.04
N ALA A 9 -1.68 0.41 -4.60
CA ALA A 9 -2.43 -0.62 -5.31
C ALA A 9 -1.97 -0.80 -6.77
N GLY A 10 -1.08 0.07 -7.28
CA GLY A 10 -0.47 -0.05 -8.61
C GLY A 10 0.64 -1.11 -8.69
N PHE A 11 1.25 -1.23 -9.88
CA PHE A 11 2.27 -2.25 -10.14
C PHE A 11 3.53 -2.08 -9.27
N ILE A 12 4.18 -0.91 -9.31
CA ILE A 12 5.41 -0.66 -8.54
C ILE A 12 5.08 -0.52 -7.05
N GLY A 13 4.04 0.24 -6.72
CA GLY A 13 3.65 0.50 -5.33
C GLY A 13 3.36 -0.78 -4.55
N SER A 14 2.64 -1.74 -5.15
CA SER A 14 2.32 -2.99 -4.47
C SER A 14 3.56 -3.87 -4.25
N ASN A 15 4.48 -3.93 -5.21
CA ASN A 15 5.76 -4.63 -5.05
C ASN A 15 6.61 -3.98 -3.95
N PHE A 16 6.66 -2.66 -3.91
CA PHE A 16 7.38 -1.92 -2.88
C PHE A 16 6.81 -2.21 -1.48
N ILE A 17 5.49 -2.19 -1.32
CA ILE A 17 4.82 -2.54 -0.06
C ILE A 17 5.17 -3.96 0.38
N ARG A 18 5.05 -4.94 -0.53
CA ARG A 18 5.39 -6.35 -0.23
C ARG A 18 6.85 -6.49 0.20
N LEU A 19 7.78 -5.81 -0.49
CA LEU A 19 9.20 -5.82 -0.15
C LEU A 19 9.44 -5.23 1.25
N ILE A 20 8.91 -4.05 1.55
CA ILE A 20 9.11 -3.40 2.85
C ILE A 20 8.57 -4.25 4.00
N LEU A 21 7.37 -4.82 3.84
CA LEU A 21 6.75 -5.67 4.86
C LEU A 21 7.47 -7.01 5.06
N ARG A 22 8.20 -7.49 4.04
CA ARG A 22 8.99 -8.72 4.12
C ARG A 22 10.36 -8.49 4.75
N GLU A 23 11.04 -7.42 4.35
CA GLU A 23 12.45 -7.18 4.71
C GLU A 23 12.61 -6.36 6.00
N THR A 24 11.55 -5.73 6.50
CA THR A 24 11.63 -4.81 7.64
C THR A 24 10.47 -4.97 8.62
N SER A 25 10.60 -4.37 9.80
CA SER A 25 9.54 -4.25 10.80
C SER A 25 8.75 -2.92 10.71
N HIS A 26 8.80 -2.24 9.56
CA HIS A 26 8.14 -0.95 9.40
C HIS A 26 6.62 -1.07 9.23
N GLU A 27 5.90 -0.05 9.67
CA GLU A 27 4.47 0.10 9.44
C GLU A 27 4.26 0.82 8.10
N VAL A 28 3.38 0.28 7.26
CA VAL A 28 3.08 0.77 5.92
C VAL A 28 1.62 1.17 5.84
N PHE A 29 1.39 2.45 5.58
CA PHE A 29 0.09 3.02 5.30
C PHE A 29 0.01 3.24 3.79
N ASN A 30 -0.87 2.52 3.10
CA ASN A 30 -1.07 2.63 1.67
C ASN A 30 -2.27 3.53 1.38
N LEU A 31 -2.02 4.74 0.88
CA LEU A 31 -3.04 5.66 0.39
C LEU A 31 -3.22 5.47 -1.11
N ASP A 32 -4.37 5.00 -1.55
CA ASP A 32 -4.66 4.82 -2.98
C ASP A 32 -6.07 5.25 -3.33
N ALA A 33 -6.20 5.98 -4.43
CA ALA A 33 -7.49 6.43 -4.95
C ALA A 33 -8.27 5.31 -5.65
N LEU A 34 -7.63 4.17 -5.94
CA LEU A 34 -8.16 3.07 -6.74
C LEU A 34 -8.69 3.57 -8.09
N THR A 35 -7.87 4.37 -8.77
CA THR A 35 -8.12 4.76 -10.18
C THR A 35 -7.93 3.55 -11.10
N TYR A 36 -8.02 3.75 -12.42
CA TYR A 36 -8.00 2.65 -13.41
C TYR A 36 -6.82 1.68 -13.25
N ALA A 37 -5.66 2.15 -12.78
CA ALA A 37 -4.44 1.36 -12.63
C ALA A 37 -4.27 0.71 -11.25
N GLY A 38 -5.14 1.03 -10.29
CA GLY A 38 -5.11 0.47 -8.93
C GLY A 38 -5.88 -0.86 -8.86
N ASN A 39 -5.25 -1.91 -8.34
CA ASN A 39 -5.88 -3.22 -8.17
C ASN A 39 -5.56 -3.81 -6.78
N LEU A 40 -6.60 -4.02 -5.96
CA LEU A 40 -6.48 -4.59 -4.62
C LEU A 40 -5.98 -6.04 -4.62
N GLU A 41 -6.18 -6.80 -5.70
CA GLU A 41 -5.64 -8.17 -5.81
C GLU A 41 -4.10 -8.18 -5.75
N ASN A 42 -3.43 -7.07 -6.13
CA ASN A 42 -1.99 -6.93 -5.95
C ASN A 42 -1.57 -6.95 -4.46
N LEU A 43 -2.46 -6.61 -3.53
CA LEU A 43 -2.15 -6.45 -2.11
C LEU A 43 -2.67 -7.61 -1.25
N LYS A 44 -3.30 -8.62 -1.88
CA LYS A 44 -3.94 -9.75 -1.20
C LYS A 44 -3.01 -10.53 -0.27
N GLU A 45 -1.75 -10.68 -0.66
CA GLU A 45 -0.73 -11.35 0.15
C GLU A 45 -0.45 -10.64 1.49
N VAL A 46 -0.64 -9.32 1.53
CA VAL A 46 -0.28 -8.48 2.68
C VAL A 46 -1.48 -7.84 3.37
N GLU A 47 -2.71 -8.10 2.90
CA GLU A 47 -3.92 -7.42 3.39
C GLU A 47 -4.21 -7.69 4.88
N GLN A 48 -3.77 -8.85 5.40
CA GLN A 48 -3.91 -9.24 6.81
C GLN A 48 -2.63 -8.98 7.63
N ASN A 49 -1.59 -8.37 7.05
CA ASN A 49 -0.37 -8.07 7.79
C ASN A 49 -0.65 -6.96 8.80
N LYS A 50 -0.35 -7.21 10.09
CA LYS A 50 -0.55 -6.24 11.19
C LYS A 50 0.18 -4.90 11.00
N ASN A 51 1.23 -4.88 10.19
CA ASN A 51 2.01 -3.69 9.89
C ASN A 51 1.54 -3.01 8.59
N TYR A 52 0.49 -3.50 7.95
CA TYR A 52 -0.08 -2.93 6.73
C TYR A 52 -1.46 -2.36 6.99
N GLN A 53 -1.70 -1.14 6.52
CA GLN A 53 -3.01 -0.53 6.54
C GLN A 53 -3.32 0.09 5.18
N PHE A 54 -4.47 -0.28 4.61
CA PHE A 54 -4.99 0.34 3.41
C PHE A 54 -5.89 1.53 3.76
N ILE A 55 -5.72 2.64 3.04
CA ILE A 55 -6.50 3.87 3.15
C ILE A 55 -6.96 4.21 1.73
N LYS A 56 -8.26 4.11 1.47
CA LYS A 56 -8.82 4.57 0.20
C LYS A 56 -8.91 6.11 0.24
N GLY A 57 -8.24 6.79 -0.67
CA GLY A 57 -8.26 8.25 -0.74
C GLY A 57 -7.41 8.81 -1.87
N ASP A 58 -7.76 10.03 -2.30
CA ASP A 58 -7.02 10.75 -3.33
C ASP A 58 -6.03 11.73 -2.70
N ILE A 59 -4.77 11.69 -3.13
CA ILE A 59 -3.71 12.59 -2.65
C ILE A 59 -4.00 14.08 -2.90
N ARG A 60 -4.97 14.40 -3.77
CA ARG A 60 -5.42 15.77 -4.04
C ARG A 60 -6.45 16.26 -3.01
N GLU A 61 -7.00 15.37 -2.19
CA GLU A 61 -8.07 15.63 -1.23
C GLU A 61 -7.65 15.35 0.22
N GLN A 62 -6.37 15.08 0.47
CA GLN A 62 -5.80 14.83 1.81
C GLN A 62 -4.80 15.88 2.25
#